data_AF-A0A2E6LRC5-F1
#
_entry.id   AF-A0A2E6LRC5-F1
#
_cell.length_a   1.000
_cell.length_b   1.000
_cell.length_c   1.000
_cell.angle_alpha   90.00
_cell.angle_beta   90.00
_cell.angle_gamma   90.00
#
_symmetry.space_group_name_H-M   'P 1'
#
loop_
_entity.id
_entity.type
_entity.pdbx_description
1 polymer ?
#
loop_
_entity_poly.entity_id
_entity_poly.type
_entity_poly.pdbx_seq_one_letter_code
_entity_poly.pdbx_strand_id
1 'polypeptide(L)'
;MASERERLHNLFPDLDFDPEELRAKYRYERDKRIREDGEAQYIEAAEEFAHYADDDPYAEPIDRDPIEAKIDVVVIGGGFSGLMAAARLKERGVSNFKVIEAGGDFGGTWYWNRYPGAQCDMIEQHFFCNFEVLSMPR
;
A
#
# COMPACT_ATOMS: atom_id res chain seq x y z
N MET A 1 -40.78 6.86 4.70
CA MET A 1 -39.35 6.59 5.01
C MET A 1 -38.86 7.79 5.80
N ALA A 2 -38.38 7.60 7.04
CA ALA A 2 -37.83 8.72 7.82
C ALA A 2 -36.72 9.41 7.00
N SER A 3 -36.72 10.73 6.98
CA SER A 3 -35.68 11.52 6.33
C SER A 3 -34.32 11.18 6.95
N GLU A 4 -33.24 11.32 6.19
CA GLU A 4 -31.91 11.01 6.70
C GLU A 4 -31.51 11.92 7.87
N ARG A 5 -32.03 13.15 7.88
CA ARG A 5 -31.97 14.08 9.01
C ARG A 5 -32.59 13.52 10.28
N GLU A 6 -33.79 12.94 10.20
CA GLU A 6 -34.43 12.27 11.34
C GLU A 6 -33.65 11.02 11.77
N ARG A 7 -33.07 10.27 10.83
CA ARG A 7 -32.21 9.11 11.16
C ARG A 7 -30.97 9.53 11.94
N LEU A 8 -30.26 10.56 11.47
CA LEU A 8 -29.03 11.04 12.11
C LEU A 8 -29.31 11.69 13.45
N HIS A 9 -30.39 12.46 13.58
CA HIS A 9 -30.84 12.99 14.87
C HIS A 9 -31.18 11.86 15.87
N ASN A 10 -31.75 10.75 15.41
CA ASN A 10 -32.05 9.61 16.29
C ASN A 10 -30.79 8.82 16.69
N LEU A 11 -29.75 8.80 15.86
CA LEU A 11 -28.48 8.12 16.15
C LEU A 11 -27.53 8.98 16.99
N PHE A 12 -27.55 10.29 16.75
CA PHE A 12 -26.66 11.28 17.35
C PHE A 12 -27.50 12.53 17.71
N PRO A 13 -28.23 12.48 18.84
CA PRO A 13 -29.15 13.56 19.23
C PRO A 13 -28.42 14.87 19.58
N ASP A 14 -27.15 14.79 19.97
CA ASP A 14 -26.33 15.93 20.44
C ASP A 14 -25.34 16.44 19.37
N LEU A 15 -25.73 16.42 18.09
CA LEU A 15 -24.91 17.03 17.04
C LEU A 15 -24.91 18.55 17.17
N ASP A 16 -23.72 19.15 17.26
CA ASP A 16 -23.51 20.60 17.33
C ASP A 16 -23.48 21.29 15.95
N PHE A 17 -23.72 20.54 14.86
CA PHE A 17 -23.75 21.03 13.49
C PHE A 17 -24.89 20.42 12.67
N ASP A 18 -25.26 21.05 11.54
CA ASP A 18 -26.23 20.52 10.58
C ASP A 18 -25.55 19.55 9.57
N PRO A 19 -25.89 18.25 9.58
CA PRO A 19 -25.30 17.28 8.65
C PRO A 19 -25.59 17.57 7.18
N GLU A 20 -26.74 18.16 6.85
CA GLU A 20 -27.08 18.47 5.46
C GLU A 20 -26.24 19.62 4.92
N GLU A 21 -25.98 20.63 5.75
CA GLU A 21 -25.08 21.74 5.44
C GLU A 21 -23.63 21.25 5.26
N LEU A 22 -23.13 20.41 6.17
CA LEU A 22 -21.79 19.82 6.06
C LEU A 22 -21.63 19.02 4.76
N ARG A 23 -22.64 18.22 4.39
CA ARG A 23 -22.65 17.48 3.13
C ARG A 23 -22.68 18.39 1.92
N ALA A 24 -23.43 19.49 1.97
CA ALA A 24 -23.45 20.47 0.89
C ALA A 24 -22.05 21.10 0.70
N LYS A 25 -21.37 21.44 1.79
CA LYS A 25 -19.98 21.90 1.76
C LYS A 25 -19.03 20.87 1.16
N TYR A 26 -19.15 19.60 1.53
CA TYR A 26 -18.33 18.52 0.95
C TYR A 26 -18.57 18.33 -0.55
N ARG A 27 -19.84 18.38 -1.01
CA ARG A 27 -20.14 18.34 -2.44
C ARG A 27 -19.52 19.51 -3.18
N TYR A 28 -19.69 20.72 -2.66
CA TYR A 28 -19.11 21.93 -3.25
C TYR A 28 -17.58 21.84 -3.36
N GLU A 29 -16.88 21.39 -2.33
CA GLU A 29 -15.41 21.22 -2.36
C GLU A 29 -14.92 20.09 -3.26
N ARG A 30 -15.68 18.98 -3.33
CA ARG A 30 -15.42 17.88 -4.26
C ARG A 30 -15.55 18.36 -5.70
N ASP A 31 -16.65 19.04 -6.02
CA ASP A 31 -17.00 19.45 -7.39
C ASP A 31 -15.97 20.44 -7.96
N LYS A 32 -15.27 21.21 -7.13
CA LYS A 32 -14.11 22.04 -7.55
C LYS A 32 -12.94 21.24 -8.14
N ARG A 33 -12.81 19.97 -7.78
CA ARG A 33 -11.66 19.10 -8.11
C ARG A 33 -12.03 17.97 -9.07
N ILE A 34 -13.31 17.80 -9.39
CA ILE A 34 -13.75 16.84 -10.41
C ILE A 34 -13.26 17.35 -11.76
N ARG A 35 -12.53 16.51 -12.47
CA ARG A 35 -12.08 16.77 -13.84
C ARG A 35 -12.67 15.73 -14.77
N GLU A 36 -12.98 16.15 -15.99
CA GLU A 36 -13.55 15.27 -17.03
C GLU A 36 -12.55 14.24 -17.56
N ASP A 37 -11.25 14.56 -17.50
CA ASP A 37 -10.16 13.70 -17.95
C ASP A 37 -9.72 12.65 -16.91
N GLY A 38 -10.26 12.70 -15.68
CA GLY A 38 -10.10 11.63 -14.69
C GLY A 38 -8.64 11.23 -14.43
N GLU A 39 -8.32 9.95 -14.58
CA GLU A 39 -6.96 9.42 -14.40
C GLU A 39 -6.00 9.84 -15.53
N ALA A 40 -6.52 10.17 -16.73
CA ALA A 40 -5.71 10.61 -17.86
C ALA A 40 -5.04 11.98 -17.63
N GLN A 41 -5.35 12.64 -16.52
CA GLN A 41 -4.61 13.83 -16.07
C GLN A 41 -3.17 13.52 -15.66
N TYR A 42 -2.86 12.27 -15.34
CA TYR A 42 -1.53 11.83 -14.94
C TYR A 42 -0.81 11.24 -16.15
N ILE A 43 0.46 11.60 -16.27
CA ILE A 43 1.38 10.98 -17.23
C ILE A 43 2.23 9.96 -16.49
N GLU A 44 2.49 8.84 -17.14
CA GLU A 44 3.45 7.87 -16.64
C GLU A 44 4.85 8.51 -16.63
N ALA A 45 5.66 8.17 -15.63
CA ALA A 45 7.06 8.57 -15.59
C ALA A 45 7.85 7.74 -16.62
N ALA A 46 7.68 8.08 -17.89
CA ALA A 46 8.30 7.43 -19.03
C ALA A 46 9.29 8.37 -19.75
N GLU A 47 10.05 7.84 -20.69
CA GLU A 47 11.01 8.57 -21.52
C GLU A 47 11.98 9.42 -20.68
N GLU A 48 11.88 10.75 -20.73
CA GLU A 48 12.75 11.65 -19.98
C GLU A 48 12.62 11.48 -18.45
N PHE A 49 11.48 10.99 -17.97
CA PHE A 49 11.20 10.75 -16.56
C PHE A 49 11.37 9.30 -16.12
N ALA A 50 11.77 8.40 -17.03
CA ALA A 50 11.92 6.97 -16.74
C ALA A 50 12.86 6.71 -15.56
N HIS A 51 13.89 7.53 -15.39
CA HIS A 51 14.83 7.45 -14.27
C HIS A 51 14.16 7.57 -12.88
N TYR A 52 12.98 8.16 -12.76
CA TYR A 52 12.24 8.19 -11.50
C TYR A 52 11.52 6.88 -11.19
N ALA A 53 11.28 6.04 -12.19
CA ALA A 53 10.55 4.78 -12.06
C ALA A 53 11.50 3.56 -12.10
N ASP A 54 12.51 3.61 -12.97
CA ASP A 54 13.35 2.46 -13.29
C ASP A 54 14.66 2.41 -12.48
N ASP A 55 15.19 3.58 -12.08
CA ASP A 55 16.46 3.63 -11.37
C ASP A 55 16.27 3.47 -9.87
N ASP A 56 17.11 2.64 -9.27
CA ASP A 56 17.24 2.53 -7.81
C ASP A 56 18.25 3.56 -7.29
N PRO A 57 17.81 4.60 -6.56
CA PRO A 57 18.72 5.63 -6.04
C PRO A 57 19.53 5.15 -4.83
N TYR A 58 19.23 3.97 -4.26
CA TYR A 58 19.79 3.49 -3.01
C TYR A 58 20.75 2.31 -3.17
N ALA A 59 20.80 1.69 -4.35
CA ALA A 59 21.65 0.55 -4.63
C ALA A 59 22.46 0.73 -5.91
N GLU A 60 23.71 0.27 -5.89
CA GLU A 60 24.47 0.14 -7.12
C GLU A 60 23.97 -1.06 -7.93
N PRO A 61 23.84 -0.94 -9.26
CA PRO A 61 23.45 -2.06 -10.11
C PRO A 61 24.40 -3.25 -9.94
N ILE A 62 23.83 -4.42 -9.68
CA ILE A 62 24.59 -5.66 -9.56
C ILE A 62 24.57 -6.36 -10.91
N ASP A 63 25.75 -6.52 -11.51
CA ASP A 63 25.92 -7.37 -12.68
C ASP A 63 25.93 -8.84 -12.25
N ARG A 64 24.95 -9.61 -12.72
CA ARG A 64 24.82 -11.04 -12.45
C ARG A 64 24.12 -11.75 -13.59
N ASP A 65 24.50 -13.01 -13.81
CA ASP A 65 23.83 -13.85 -14.80
C ASP A 65 22.34 -14.03 -14.49
N PRO A 66 21.49 -14.14 -15.54
CA PRO A 66 20.08 -14.45 -15.35
C PRO A 66 19.91 -15.81 -14.67
N ILE A 67 18.91 -15.89 -13.78
CA ILE A 67 18.59 -17.14 -13.08
C ILE A 67 17.52 -17.87 -13.88
N GLU A 68 17.89 -18.98 -14.50
CA GLU A 68 16.95 -19.92 -15.12
C GLU A 68 16.69 -21.08 -14.15
N ALA A 69 15.46 -21.16 -13.62
CA ALA A 69 15.08 -22.21 -12.68
C ALA A 69 13.60 -22.58 -12.81
N LYS A 70 13.28 -23.85 -12.59
CA LYS A 70 11.90 -24.32 -12.43
C LYS A 70 11.49 -24.20 -10.96
N ILE A 71 10.59 -23.26 -10.68
CA ILE A 71 10.16 -22.90 -9.33
C ILE A 71 8.66 -23.18 -9.21
N ASP A 72 8.23 -23.71 -8.06
CA ASP A 72 6.81 -24.01 -7.85
C ASP A 72 5.99 -22.76 -7.52
N VAL A 73 6.59 -21.82 -6.76
CA VAL A 73 5.97 -20.54 -6.38
C VAL A 73 6.93 -19.38 -6.54
N VAL A 74 6.49 -18.33 -7.23
CA VAL A 74 7.21 -17.06 -7.33
C VAL A 74 6.39 -15.97 -6.63
N VAL A 75 7.04 -15.23 -5.75
CA VAL A 75 6.49 -14.06 -5.07
C VAL A 75 7.14 -12.83 -5.67
N ILE A 76 6.33 -11.93 -6.24
CA ILE A 76 6.80 -10.66 -6.80
C ILE A 76 6.60 -9.56 -5.74
N GLY A 77 7.68 -8.88 -5.39
CA GLY A 77 7.75 -7.89 -4.33
C GLY A 77 8.35 -8.45 -3.04
N GLY A 78 9.41 -7.81 -2.57
CA GLY A 78 10.13 -8.02 -1.32
C GLY A 78 9.69 -7.06 -0.19
N GLY A 79 8.48 -6.53 -0.27
CA GLY A 79 7.84 -5.80 0.84
C GLY A 79 7.27 -6.73 1.92
N PHE A 80 6.61 -6.16 2.92
CA PHE A 80 6.02 -6.92 4.03
C PHE A 80 5.11 -8.05 3.58
N SER A 81 4.22 -7.81 2.60
CA SER A 81 3.30 -8.82 2.08
C SER A 81 4.04 -10.02 1.46
N GLY A 82 5.06 -9.75 0.63
CA GLY A 82 5.86 -10.78 -0.02
C GLY A 82 6.70 -11.58 0.96
N LEU A 83 7.31 -10.91 1.94
CA LEU A 83 8.06 -11.56 3.01
C LEU A 83 7.17 -12.42 3.91
N MET A 84 5.97 -11.94 4.24
CA MET A 84 4.98 -12.75 4.97
C MET A 84 4.56 -13.98 4.17
N ALA A 85 4.26 -13.84 2.87
CA ALA A 85 3.90 -14.96 2.01
C ALA A 85 5.04 -15.99 1.97
N ALA A 86 6.28 -15.56 1.78
CA ALA A 86 7.47 -16.40 1.80
C ALA A 86 7.65 -17.14 3.14
N ALA A 87 7.46 -16.43 4.27
CA ALA A 87 7.51 -17.05 5.60
C ALA A 87 6.45 -18.15 5.75
N ARG A 88 5.21 -17.90 5.30
CA ARG A 88 4.13 -18.89 5.34
C ARG A 88 4.37 -20.09 4.45
N LEU A 89 4.91 -19.89 3.25
CA LEU A 89 5.30 -20.98 2.36
C LEU A 89 6.32 -21.90 3.06
N LYS A 90 7.35 -21.29 3.68
CA LYS A 90 8.38 -22.00 4.43
C LYS A 90 7.80 -22.77 5.62
N GLU A 91 6.92 -22.15 6.42
CA GLU A 91 6.22 -22.81 7.55
C GLU A 91 5.39 -24.02 7.12
N ARG A 92 4.79 -23.96 5.92
CA ARG A 92 3.98 -25.05 5.35
C ARG A 92 4.83 -26.13 4.64
N GLY A 93 6.15 -26.04 4.72
CA GLY A 93 7.06 -27.03 4.13
C GLY A 93 7.27 -26.85 2.62
N VAL A 94 6.80 -25.76 2.03
CA VAL A 94 7.12 -25.41 0.64
C VAL A 94 8.53 -24.82 0.64
N SER A 95 9.47 -25.52 0.00
CA SER A 95 10.88 -25.12 -0.04
C SER A 95 11.33 -24.58 -1.40
N ASN A 96 10.62 -24.92 -2.48
CA ASN A 96 10.93 -24.49 -3.83
C ASN A 96 10.15 -23.22 -4.23
N PHE A 97 10.49 -22.11 -3.59
CA PHE A 97 9.94 -20.80 -3.91
C PHE A 97 11.04 -19.74 -4.00
N LYS A 98 10.75 -18.64 -4.70
CA LYS A 98 11.62 -17.44 -4.73
C LYS A 98 10.81 -16.17 -4.55
N VAL A 99 11.41 -15.18 -3.88
CA VAL A 99 10.95 -13.80 -3.84
C VAL A 99 11.80 -12.99 -4.80
N ILE A 100 11.17 -12.21 -5.67
CA ILE A 100 11.84 -11.33 -6.63
C ILE A 100 11.44 -9.90 -6.30
N GLU A 101 12.42 -9.03 -6.04
CA GLU A 101 12.25 -7.61 -5.75
C GLU A 101 12.99 -6.81 -6.82
N ALA A 102 12.38 -5.68 -7.22
CA ALA A 102 12.97 -4.75 -8.19
C ALA A 102 14.03 -3.86 -7.53
N GLY A 103 13.79 -3.45 -6.28
CA GLY A 103 14.76 -2.71 -5.47
C GLY A 103 15.96 -3.55 -5.07
N GLY A 104 17.05 -2.88 -4.72
CA GLY A 104 18.30 -3.53 -4.33
C GLY A 104 18.26 -4.23 -2.97
N ASP A 105 17.21 -4.01 -2.17
CA ASP A 105 16.98 -4.70 -0.89
C ASP A 105 15.47 -4.81 -0.56
N PHE A 106 15.15 -5.54 0.50
CA PHE A 106 13.79 -5.71 1.00
C PHE A 106 13.22 -4.43 1.64
N GLY A 107 11.89 -4.35 1.69
CA GLY A 107 11.16 -3.29 2.40
C GLY A 107 9.98 -2.72 1.63
N GLY A 108 9.95 -2.90 0.30
CA GLY A 108 8.87 -2.39 -0.56
C GLY A 108 8.71 -0.87 -0.39
N THR A 109 7.54 -0.40 0.00
CA THR A 109 7.28 1.03 0.28
C THR A 109 8.37 1.67 1.15
N TRP A 110 8.87 0.97 2.17
CA TRP A 110 9.88 1.49 3.10
C TRP A 110 11.30 1.46 2.56
N TYR A 111 11.55 0.62 1.55
CA TYR A 111 12.79 0.66 0.81
C TYR A 111 12.85 1.91 -0.06
N TRP A 112 11.77 2.17 -0.82
CA TRP A 112 11.70 3.25 -1.81
C TRP A 112 11.48 4.64 -1.19
N ASN A 113 10.75 4.74 -0.08
CA ASN A 113 10.39 6.04 0.52
C ASN A 113 11.27 6.35 1.73
N ARG A 114 12.39 7.07 1.48
CA ARG A 114 13.33 7.52 2.53
C ARG A 114 13.46 9.04 2.62
N TYR A 115 12.43 9.78 2.22
CA TYR A 115 12.44 11.24 2.33
C TYR A 115 12.45 11.68 3.80
N PRO A 116 13.06 12.83 4.14
CA PRO A 116 13.10 13.32 5.51
C PRO A 116 11.69 13.47 6.11
N GLY A 117 11.44 12.80 7.23
CA GLY A 117 10.14 12.80 7.90
C GLY A 117 9.17 11.71 7.44
N ALA A 118 9.61 10.75 6.62
CA ALA A 118 8.81 9.57 6.29
C ALA A 118 8.37 8.82 7.56
N GLN A 119 7.06 8.59 7.68
CA GLN A 119 6.41 7.98 8.84
C GLN A 119 5.22 7.13 8.40
N CYS A 120 4.79 6.20 9.24
CA CYS A 120 3.52 5.51 9.07
C CYS A 120 2.38 6.34 9.68
N ASP A 121 1.23 6.35 9.02
CA ASP A 121 -0.01 7.00 9.48
C ASP A 121 -0.87 6.08 10.37
N MET A 122 -0.46 4.81 10.54
CA MET A 122 -1.11 3.86 11.44
C MET A 122 -0.36 3.71 12.76
N ILE A 123 -1.10 3.31 13.80
CA ILE A 123 -0.51 2.95 15.10
C ILE A 123 0.36 1.71 14.91
N GLU A 124 1.56 1.74 15.49
CA GLU A 124 2.61 0.71 15.40
C GLU A 124 2.10 -0.73 15.53
N GLN A 125 1.13 -0.97 16.43
CA GLN A 125 0.56 -2.29 16.72
C GLN A 125 -0.18 -2.92 15.53
N HIS A 126 -0.69 -2.11 14.61
CA HIS A 126 -1.38 -2.57 13.40
C HIS A 126 -0.45 -2.64 12.19
N PHE A 127 0.71 -1.98 12.27
CA PHE A 127 1.65 -1.84 11.17
C PHE A 127 2.75 -2.91 11.20
N PHE A 128 3.27 -3.23 12.39
CA PHE A 128 4.24 -4.31 12.53
C PHE A 128 3.54 -5.66 12.46
N CYS A 129 4.09 -6.55 11.62
CA CYS A 129 3.67 -7.95 11.58
C CYS A 129 4.06 -8.62 12.90
N ASN A 130 3.11 -8.69 13.84
CA ASN A 130 3.29 -9.42 15.08
C ASN A 130 3.45 -10.92 14.78
N PHE A 131 4.68 -11.40 14.87
CA PHE A 131 5.04 -12.82 14.78
C PHE A 131 4.48 -13.66 15.95
N GLU A 132 3.85 -13.04 16.95
CA GLU A 132 3.26 -13.77 18.08
C GLU A 132 1.88 -14.37 17.74
N VAL A 133 1.12 -13.79 16.81
CA VAL A 133 -0.16 -14.35 16.30
C VAL A 133 0.07 -15.56 15.38
N LEU A 134 1.34 -15.92 15.22
CA LEU A 134 1.88 -16.94 14.34
C LEU A 134 2.17 -18.25 15.10
N SER A 135 2.21 -18.17 16.44
CA SER A 135 2.11 -19.31 17.35
C SER A 135 0.64 -19.78 17.42
N MET A 136 0.14 -20.40 16.35
CA MET A 136 -0.98 -21.34 16.51
C MET A 136 -0.40 -22.66 17.05
N PRO A 137 -1.04 -23.28 18.06
CA PRO A 137 -0.59 -24.57 18.56
C PRO A 137 -0.60 -25.59 17.41
N ARG A 138 0.46 -26.40 17.36
CA ARG A 138 0.58 -27.56 16.46
C ARG A 138 -0.62 -28.49 16.57
#